data_AF-A0AB33WSJ4-F1
#
_entry.id   AF-A0AB33WSJ4-F1
#
_cell.length_a   1.000
_cell.length_b   1.000
_cell.length_c   1.000
_cell.angle_alpha   90.00
_cell.angle_beta   90.00
_cell.angle_gamma   90.00
#
_symmetry.space_group_name_H-M   'P 1'
#
loop_
_entity.id
_entity.type
_entity.pdbx_description
1 polymer ?
#
loop_
_entity_poly.entity_id
_entity_poly.type
_entity_poly.pdbx_seq_one_letter_code
_entity_poly.pdbx_strand_id
1 'polypeptide(L)'
;MSRKLMDVANEALDDLQCLKEAFTDAKVMFRAVLKLIPEGDVARELARIGAAHCDEWETNTEAWAGKMLKDLEAIDLGASQ
;
A
#
# COMPACT_ATOMS: atom_id res chain seq x y z
N MET A 1 1.89 -24.24 13.50
CA MET A 1 0.99 -23.76 12.43
C MET A 1 1.15 -24.68 11.22
N SER A 2 0.09 -25.03 10.48
CA SER A 2 0.28 -25.87 9.27
C SER A 2 0.98 -25.04 8.19
N ARG A 3 1.91 -25.64 7.44
CA ARG A 3 2.70 -24.96 6.40
C ARG A 3 1.83 -24.17 5.41
N LYS A 4 0.66 -24.72 5.08
CA LYS A 4 -0.35 -24.10 4.21
C LYS A 4 -0.90 -22.76 4.73
N LEU A 5 -1.03 -22.57 6.04
CA LEU A 5 -1.52 -21.30 6.61
C LEU A 5 -0.44 -20.21 6.58
N MET A 6 0.83 -20.59 6.70
CA MET A 6 1.96 -19.66 6.55
C MET A 6 2.11 -19.21 5.09
N ASP A 7 1.92 -20.14 4.14
CA ASP A 7 1.93 -19.83 2.71
C ASP A 7 0.84 -18.79 2.36
N VAL A 8 -0.38 -18.96 2.87
CA VAL A 8 -1.49 -17.99 2.69
C VAL A 8 -1.15 -16.62 3.29
N ALA A 9 -0.49 -16.58 4.45
CA ALA A 9 -0.09 -15.32 5.07
C ALA A 9 1.01 -14.60 4.26
N ASN A 10 1.94 -15.35 3.68
CA ASN A 10 2.96 -14.78 2.79
C ASN A 10 2.34 -14.26 1.49
N GLU A 11 1.39 -14.98 0.89
CA GLU A 11 0.65 -14.50 -0.29
C GLU A 11 -0.07 -13.17 0.02
N ALA A 12 -0.70 -13.05 1.20
CA ALA A 12 -1.33 -11.81 1.60
C ALA A 12 -0.32 -10.65 1.83
N LEU A 13 0.92 -10.92 2.23
CA LEU A 13 1.98 -9.90 2.28
C LEU A 13 2.37 -9.43 0.87
N ASP A 14 2.48 -10.34 -0.09
CA ASP A 14 2.75 -10.02 -1.49
C ASP A 14 1.62 -9.17 -2.10
N ASP A 15 0.36 -9.48 -1.77
CA ASP A 15 -0.80 -8.68 -2.17
C ASP A 15 -0.74 -7.25 -1.62
N LEU A 16 -0.27 -7.05 -0.38
CA LEU A 16 -0.08 -5.72 0.19
C LEU A 16 1.02 -4.94 -0.56
N GLN A 17 2.09 -5.62 -0.99
CA GLN A 17 3.12 -4.99 -1.81
C GLN A 17 2.56 -4.57 -3.18
N CYS A 18 1.77 -5.44 -3.84
CA CYS A 18 1.09 -5.11 -5.08
C CYS A 18 0.14 -3.92 -4.93
N LEU A 19 -0.60 -3.87 -3.82
CA LEU A 19 -1.53 -2.77 -3.53
C LEU A 19 -0.80 -1.45 -3.32
N LYS A 20 0.34 -1.47 -2.61
CA LYS A 20 1.21 -0.28 -2.43
C LYS A 20 1.64 0.27 -3.78
N GLU A 21 2.11 -0.59 -4.68
CA GLU A 21 2.55 -0.21 -6.02
C GLU A 21 1.41 0.40 -6.84
N ALA A 22 0.20 -0.18 -6.76
CA ALA A 22 -0.98 0.38 -7.41
C ALA A 22 -1.32 1.81 -6.92
N PHE A 23 -1.18 2.08 -5.63
CA PHE A 23 -1.34 3.44 -5.09
C PHE A 23 -0.23 4.38 -5.55
N THR A 24 1.00 3.90 -5.64
CA THR A 24 2.12 4.68 -6.19
C THR A 24 1.85 5.07 -7.64
N ASP A 25 1.42 4.14 -8.48
CA ASP A 25 1.10 4.41 -9.90
C ASP A 25 -0.07 5.39 -10.03
N ALA A 26 -1.15 5.20 -9.28
CA ALA A 26 -2.29 6.10 -9.26
C ALA A 26 -1.89 7.53 -8.84
N LYS A 27 -1.06 7.65 -7.81
CA LYS A 27 -0.50 8.93 -7.36
C LYS A 27 0.30 9.62 -8.46
N VAL A 28 1.14 8.88 -9.19
CA VAL A 28 1.94 9.42 -10.29
C VAL A 28 1.02 10.00 -11.38
N MET A 29 -0.05 9.29 -11.72
CA MET A 29 -1.04 9.78 -12.70
C MET A 29 -1.72 11.07 -12.24
N PHE A 30 -2.20 11.13 -10.99
CA PHE A 30 -2.79 12.36 -10.45
C PHE A 30 -1.80 13.52 -10.42
N ARG A 31 -0.54 13.29 -10.02
CA ARG A 31 0.52 14.31 -10.04
C ARG A 31 0.86 14.78 -11.45
N ALA A 32 0.71 13.95 -12.47
CA ALA A 32 0.85 14.36 -13.86
C ALA A 32 -0.27 15.33 -14.27
N VAL A 33 -1.52 15.05 -13.90
CA VAL A 33 -2.66 15.97 -14.15
C VAL A 33 -2.42 17.33 -13.49
N LEU A 34 -1.90 17.36 -12.26
CA LEU A 34 -1.54 18.61 -11.57
C LEU A 34 -0.48 19.46 -12.31
N LYS A 35 0.34 18.87 -13.17
CA LYS A 35 1.32 19.61 -13.97
C LYS A 35 0.75 20.14 -15.28
N LEU A 36 -0.33 19.52 -15.77
CA LEU A 36 -0.92 19.81 -17.08
C LEU A 36 -2.08 20.80 -17.00
N ILE A 37 -2.84 20.79 -15.90
CA ILE A 37 -4.08 21.56 -15.75
C ILE A 37 -3.81 22.82 -14.90
N PRO A 38 -4.26 24.02 -15.32
CA PRO A 38 -4.04 25.27 -14.58
C PRO A 38 -4.76 25.31 -13.22
N GLU A 39 -4.31 26.21 -12.35
CA GLU A 39 -4.94 26.48 -11.05
C GLU A 39 -6.37 27.02 -11.20
N GLY A 40 -7.24 26.63 -10.27
CA GLY A 40 -8.67 27.00 -10.28
C GLY A 40 -9.57 26.05 -11.09
N ASP A 41 -9.01 25.10 -11.85
CA ASP A 41 -9.77 24.08 -12.56
C ASP A 41 -10.19 22.94 -11.61
N VAL A 42 -11.45 22.50 -11.71
CA VAL A 42 -12.00 21.40 -10.91
C VAL A 42 -11.22 20.10 -11.12
N ALA A 43 -10.76 19.80 -12.33
CA ALA A 43 -9.97 18.61 -12.60
C ALA A 43 -8.63 18.61 -11.85
N ARG A 44 -8.01 19.79 -11.66
CA ARG A 44 -6.80 19.94 -10.85
C ARG A 44 -7.09 19.69 -9.37
N GLU A 45 -8.18 20.23 -8.84
CA GLU A 45 -8.55 20.00 -7.43
C GLU A 45 -8.87 18.53 -7.16
N LEU A 46 -9.58 17.86 -8.07
CA LEU A 46 -9.84 16.42 -7.98
C LEU A 46 -8.54 15.61 -8.03
N ALA A 47 -7.61 15.96 -8.91
CA ALA A 47 -6.31 15.31 -8.96
C ALA A 47 -5.48 15.54 -7.68
N ARG A 48 -5.58 16.73 -7.06
CA ARG A 48 -4.91 17.02 -5.78
C ARG A 48 -5.44 16.13 -4.66
N ILE A 49 -6.76 15.99 -4.57
CA ILE A 49 -7.43 15.12 -3.58
C ILE A 49 -7.04 13.65 -3.82
N GLY A 50 -7.10 13.20 -5.08
CA GLY A 50 -6.71 11.84 -5.46
C GLY A 50 -5.26 11.52 -5.09
N ALA A 51 -4.31 12.40 -5.42
CA ALA A 51 -2.91 12.23 -5.07
C ALA A 51 -2.69 12.14 -3.55
N ALA A 52 -3.39 12.96 -2.76
CA ALA A 52 -3.29 12.94 -1.31
C ALA A 52 -3.82 11.62 -0.71
N HIS A 53 -4.94 11.11 -1.21
CA HIS A 53 -5.45 9.81 -0.78
C HIS A 53 -4.53 8.66 -1.18
N CYS A 54 -3.93 8.69 -2.37
CA CYS A 54 -2.96 7.67 -2.74
C CYS A 54 -1.72 7.71 -1.82
N ASP A 55 -1.20 8.88 -1.44
CA ASP A 55 -0.11 9.00 -0.46
C ASP A 55 -0.51 8.39 0.90
N GLU A 56 -1.73 8.66 1.37
CA GLU A 56 -2.27 8.09 2.62
C GLU A 56 -2.35 6.56 2.55
N TRP A 57 -2.96 6.03 1.49
CA TRP A 57 -3.17 4.59 1.34
C TRP A 57 -1.88 3.81 1.09
N GLU A 58 -0.91 4.40 0.38
CA GLU A 58 0.44 3.83 0.25
C GLU A 58 1.11 3.67 1.62
N THR A 59 1.07 4.72 2.45
CA THR A 59 1.63 4.71 3.81
C THR A 59 0.92 3.69 4.70
N ASN A 60 -0.41 3.64 4.64
CA ASN A 60 -1.21 2.70 5.43
C ASN A 60 -0.93 1.24 5.04
N THR A 61 -0.78 0.97 3.75
CA THR A 61 -0.48 -0.37 3.22
C THR A 61 0.91 -0.83 3.65
N GLU A 62 1.91 0.05 3.58
CA GLU A 62 3.26 -0.23 4.09
C GLU A 62 3.27 -0.49 5.60
N ALA A 63 2.56 0.32 6.38
CA ALA A 63 2.44 0.13 7.82
C ALA A 63 1.74 -1.18 8.17
N TRP A 64 0.74 -1.60 7.39
CA TRP A 64 0.08 -2.88 7.55
C TRP A 64 1.03 -4.04 7.26
N ALA A 65 1.70 -4.03 6.10
CA ALA A 65 2.68 -5.06 5.73
C ALA A 65 3.76 -5.23 6.81
N GLY A 66 4.28 -4.10 7.33
CA GLY A 66 5.29 -4.12 8.39
C GLY A 66 4.79 -4.68 9.74
N LYS A 67 3.51 -4.51 10.08
CA LYS A 67 2.91 -5.14 11.28
C LYS A 67 2.74 -6.63 11.07
N MET A 68 2.19 -7.02 9.93
CA MET A 68 1.95 -8.42 9.60
C MET A 68 3.26 -9.22 9.55
N LEU A 69 4.31 -8.66 8.96
CA LEU A 69 5.64 -9.29 8.95
C LEU A 69 6.16 -9.57 10.37
N LYS A 70 6.07 -8.59 11.28
CA LYS A 70 6.49 -8.75 12.69
C LYS A 70 5.67 -9.82 13.41
N ASP A 71 4.36 -9.85 13.18
CA ASP A 71 3.48 -10.84 13.81
C ASP A 71 3.82 -12.26 13.31
N LEU A 72 4.10 -12.43 12.01
CA LEU A 72 4.51 -13.72 11.44
C LEU A 72 5.89 -14.16 11.94
N GLU A 73 6.86 -13.25 12.03
CA GLU A 73 8.19 -13.52 12.61
C GLU A 73 8.08 -13.97 14.08
N ALA A 74 7.22 -13.33 14.87
CA ALA A 74 6.99 -13.71 16.26
C ALA A 74 6.36 -15.12 16.38
N ILE A 75 5.44 -15.47 15.47
CA ILE A 75 4.86 -16.81 15.41
C ILE A 75 5.91 -17.86 15.06
N ASP A 76 6.82 -17.58 14.12
CA ASP A 76 7.84 -18.54 13.69
C ASP A 76 8.92 -18.76 14.77
N LEU A 77 9.34 -17.68 15.45
CA LEU A 77 10.24 -17.75 16.62
C LEU A 77 9.59 -18.46 17.81
N GLY A 78 8.28 -18.24 18.04
CA GLY A 78 7.51 -18.92 19.08
C GLY A 78 7.20 -20.38 18.78
N ALA A 79 7.21 -20.79 17.50
CA ALA A 79 7.09 -22.18 17.07
C ALA A 79 8.42 -22.96 17.14
N SER A 80 9.55 -22.25 17.35
CA SER A 80 10.90 -22.81 17.44
C SER A 80 11.36 -23.10 18.87
N GLN A 81 10.48 -22.90 19.87
CA GLN A 81 10.68 -23.28 21.28
C GLN A 81 9.84 -24.51 21.63
#